data_AF-A0A916DT84-F1
#
_entry.id   AF-A0A916DT84-F1
#
_cell.length_a   1.000
_cell.length_b   1.000
_cell.length_c   1.000
_cell.angle_alpha   90.00
_cell.angle_beta   90.00
_cell.angle_gamma   90.00
#
_symmetry.space_group_name_H-M   'P 1'
#
loop_
_entity.id
_entity.type
_entity.pdbx_description
1 polymer ?
#
loop_
_entity_poly.entity_id
_entity_poly.type
_entity_poly.pdbx_seq_one_letter_code
_entity_poly.pdbx_strand_id
1 'polypeptide(L)'
;MTELSPEYFKLVAEQLVLISVFLGGISTTILGTIIMHESDDKILKFMILGLSLAAVSFIVSVIGMNKVLMVLAPDSPYQNKNELLFYPRLIGGLSFYLGIYSLLFVIGLTGWMKSKKIGIFTTTIGILSAYLIFILT
;
A
#
# COMPACT_ATOMS: atom_id res chain seq x y z
N MET A 1 6.10 23.24 -18.85
CA MET A 1 5.91 21.92 -18.22
C MET A 1 5.37 21.01 -19.31
N THR A 2 6.05 19.92 -19.65
CA THR A 2 5.49 18.94 -20.59
C THR A 2 4.25 18.34 -19.95
N GLU A 3 3.07 18.57 -20.54
CA GLU A 3 1.86 17.91 -20.10
C GLU A 3 2.04 16.40 -20.28
N LEU A 4 1.95 15.65 -19.18
CA LEU A 4 2.03 14.19 -19.20
C LEU A 4 0.83 13.63 -19.96
N SER A 5 1.06 12.62 -20.81
CA SER A 5 -0.02 12.05 -21.60
C SER A 5 -1.06 11.36 -20.69
N PRO A 6 -2.36 11.41 -21.04
CA PRO A 6 -3.39 10.65 -20.34
C PRO A 6 -3.09 9.14 -20.28
N GLU A 7 -2.42 8.63 -21.31
CA GLU A 7 -1.99 7.23 -21.41
C GLU A 7 -0.98 6.83 -20.33
N TYR A 8 -0.06 7.73 -19.96
CA TYR A 8 0.86 7.51 -18.86
C TYR A 8 0.12 7.32 -17.53
N PHE A 9 -0.86 8.17 -17.23
CA PHE A 9 -1.64 8.05 -15.99
C PHE A 9 -2.47 6.78 -15.93
N LYS A 10 -2.98 6.32 -17.08
CA LYS A 10 -3.68 5.05 -17.19
C LYS A 10 -2.75 3.89 -16.83
N LEU A 11 -1.55 3.84 -17.44
CA LEU A 11 -0.57 2.78 -17.17
C LEU A 11 -0.15 2.72 -15.70
N VAL A 12 0.13 3.89 -15.10
CA VAL A 12 0.49 3.98 -13.68
C VAL A 12 -0.67 3.50 -12.79
N ALA A 13 -1.90 3.90 -13.09
CA ALA A 13 -3.06 3.47 -12.33
C ALA A 13 -3.29 1.96 -12.43
N GLU A 14 -3.13 1.34 -13.60
CA GLU A 14 -3.22 -0.12 -13.79
C GLU A 14 -2.21 -0.87 -12.91
N GLN A 15 -0.95 -0.42 -12.91
CA GLN A 15 0.10 -1.04 -12.09
C GLN A 15 -0.17 -0.89 -10.59
N LEU A 16 -0.57 0.30 -10.15
CA LEU A 16 -0.87 0.55 -8.74
C LEU A 16 -2.08 -0.27 -8.27
N VAL A 17 -3.11 -0.44 -9.10
CA VAL A 17 -4.22 -1.35 -8.79
C VAL A 17 -3.70 -2.77 -8.59
N LEU A 18 -2.93 -3.30 -9.54
CA LEU A 18 -2.42 -4.67 -9.47
C LEU A 18 -1.57 -4.91 -8.22
N ILE A 19 -0.62 -4.03 -7.93
CA ILE A 19 0.25 -4.14 -6.75
C ILE A 19 -0.57 -4.02 -5.46
N SER A 20 -1.52 -3.07 -5.41
CA SER A 20 -2.35 -2.86 -4.23
C SER A 20 -3.27 -4.05 -3.96
N VAL A 21 -3.90 -4.65 -4.99
CA VAL A 21 -4.72 -5.85 -4.82
C VAL A 21 -3.87 -7.01 -4.30
N PHE A 22 -2.69 -7.23 -4.89
CA PHE A 22 -1.78 -8.30 -4.46
C PHE A 22 -1.33 -8.13 -3.01
N LEU A 23 -0.78 -6.97 -2.66
CA LEU A 23 -0.27 -6.69 -1.32
C LEU A 23 -1.38 -6.58 -0.27
N GLY A 24 -2.54 -6.02 -0.64
CA GLY A 24 -3.72 -5.97 0.22
C GLY A 24 -4.27 -7.37 0.53
N GLY A 25 -4.29 -8.26 -0.46
CA GLY A 25 -4.65 -9.67 -0.28
C GLY A 25 -3.70 -10.37 0.70
N ILE A 26 -2.39 -10.26 0.48
CA ILE A 26 -1.36 -10.82 1.39
C ILE A 26 -1.52 -10.28 2.81
N SER A 27 -1.70 -8.97 2.95
CA SER A 27 -1.88 -8.32 4.27
C SER A 27 -3.08 -8.90 5.01
N THR A 28 -4.20 -9.09 4.31
CA THR A 28 -5.44 -9.63 4.87
C THR A 28 -5.29 -11.10 5.27
N THR A 29 -4.62 -11.91 4.44
CA THR A 29 -4.35 -13.32 4.77
C THR A 29 -3.49 -13.43 6.03
N ILE A 30 -2.38 -12.69 6.11
CA ILE A 30 -1.50 -12.70 7.29
C ILE A 30 -2.27 -12.23 8.53
N LEU A 31 -3.08 -11.16 8.39
CA LEU A 31 -3.93 -10.67 9.48
C LEU A 31 -4.87 -11.76 9.99
N GLY A 32 -5.56 -12.47 9.10
CA GLY A 32 -6.44 -13.58 9.46
C GLY A 32 -5.69 -14.69 10.18
N THR A 33 -4.51 -15.07 9.70
CA THR A 33 -3.67 -16.08 10.36
C THR A 33 -3.23 -15.65 11.77
N ILE A 34 -2.89 -14.38 11.95
CA ILE A 34 -2.46 -13.85 13.25
C ILE A 34 -3.63 -13.75 14.23
N ILE A 35 -4.81 -13.34 13.78
CA ILE A 35 -6.01 -13.24 14.65
C ILE A 35 -6.43 -14.60 15.18
N MET A 36 -6.25 -15.67 14.39
CA MET A 36 -6.52 -17.04 14.84
C MET A 36 -5.49 -17.59 15.82
N HIS A 37 -4.36 -16.90 16.01
CA HIS A 37 -3.32 -17.30 16.95
C HIS A 37 -3.65 -16.73 18.34
N GLU A 38 -3.99 -17.60 19.29
CA GLU A 38 -4.24 -17.20 20.68
C GLU A 38 -2.93 -16.84 21.41
N SER A 39 -2.55 -15.57 21.35
CA SER A 39 -1.40 -15.03 22.07
C SER A 39 -1.65 -13.57 22.46
N ASP A 40 -1.31 -13.22 23.71
CA ASP A 40 -1.46 -11.85 24.25
C ASP A 40 -0.19 -11.00 24.07
N ASP A 41 0.70 -11.38 23.16
CA ASP A 41 1.96 -10.67 22.91
C ASP A 41 1.69 -9.25 22.38
N LYS A 42 2.35 -8.26 22.99
CA LYS A 42 2.33 -6.85 22.56
C LYS A 42 2.78 -6.69 21.12
N ILE A 43 3.79 -7.43 20.66
CA ILE A 43 4.30 -7.37 19.28
C ILE A 43 3.21 -7.79 18.31
N LEU A 44 2.48 -8.86 18.64
CA LEU A 44 1.40 -9.39 17.81
C LEU A 44 0.26 -8.37 17.67
N LYS A 45 -0.10 -7.65 18.75
CA LYS A 45 -1.08 -6.54 18.70
C LYS A 45 -0.66 -5.43 17.74
N PHE A 46 0.61 -5.02 17.76
CA PHE A 46 1.11 -4.01 16.81
C PHE A 46 1.14 -4.52 15.37
N MET A 47 1.43 -5.80 15.15
CA MET A 47 1.36 -6.41 13.82
C MET A 47 -0.08 -6.42 13.29
N ILE A 48 -1.07 -6.75 14.12
CA ILE A 48 -2.49 -6.67 13.75
C ILE A 48 -2.86 -5.27 13.29
N LEU A 49 -2.47 -4.24 14.04
CA LEU A 49 -2.72 -2.84 13.67
C LEU A 49 -2.05 -2.47 12.34
N GLY A 50 -0.77 -2.83 12.17
CA GLY A 50 -0.02 -2.53 10.96
C GLY A 50 -0.58 -3.24 9.72
N LEU A 51 -0.97 -4.51 9.83
CA LEU A 51 -1.58 -5.27 8.74
C LEU A 51 -2.98 -4.75 8.39
N SER A 52 -3.76 -4.37 9.40
CA SER A 52 -5.09 -3.76 9.18
C SER A 52 -4.96 -2.43 8.45
N LEU A 53 -4.03 -1.58 8.90
CA LEU A 53 -3.74 -0.31 8.24
C LEU A 53 -3.24 -0.53 6.80
N ALA A 54 -2.36 -1.51 6.58
CA ALA A 54 -1.88 -1.85 5.24
C ALA A 54 -3.01 -2.30 4.32
N ALA A 55 -3.82 -3.28 4.74
CA ALA A 55 -4.92 -3.82 3.95
C ALA A 55 -5.93 -2.74 3.55
N VAL A 56 -6.38 -1.93 4.52
CA VAL A 56 -7.34 -0.85 4.25
C VAL A 56 -6.72 0.24 3.35
N SER A 57 -5.46 0.59 3.56
CA SER A 57 -4.77 1.58 2.71
C SER A 57 -4.66 1.10 1.27
N PHE A 58 -4.34 -0.19 1.04
CA PHE A 58 -4.34 -0.75 -0.31
C PHE A 58 -5.72 -0.80 -0.93
N ILE A 59 -6.78 -1.09 -0.17
CA ILE A 59 -8.17 -1.00 -0.67
C ILE A 59 -8.48 0.42 -1.15
N VAL A 60 -8.14 1.44 -0.37
CA VAL A 60 -8.35 2.85 -0.77
C VAL A 60 -7.55 3.21 -2.02
N SER A 61 -6.29 2.74 -2.12
CA SER A 61 -5.47 2.88 -3.33
C SER A 61 -6.14 2.25 -4.56
N VAL A 62 -6.65 1.02 -4.44
CA VAL A 62 -7.37 0.33 -5.51
C VAL A 62 -8.58 1.13 -5.99
N ILE A 63 -9.38 1.67 -5.07
CA ILE A 63 -10.57 2.46 -5.42
C ILE A 63 -10.16 3.78 -6.09
N GLY A 64 -9.16 4.48 -5.56
CA GLY A 64 -8.64 5.72 -6.12
C GLY A 64 -8.13 5.53 -7.55
N MET A 65 -7.30 4.50 -7.77
CA MET A 65 -6.69 4.25 -9.07
C MET A 65 -7.69 3.66 -10.08
N ASN A 66 -8.65 2.82 -9.66
CA ASN A 66 -9.73 2.41 -10.55
C ASN A 66 -10.58 3.59 -11.03
N LYS A 67 -10.82 4.59 -10.17
CA LYS A 67 -11.52 5.80 -10.59
C LYS A 67 -10.73 6.59 -11.64
N VAL A 68 -9.40 6.62 -11.56
CA VAL A 68 -8.54 7.17 -12.63
C VAL A 68 -8.77 6.41 -13.94
N LEU A 69 -8.77 5.07 -13.90
CA LEU A 69 -9.04 4.24 -15.08
C LEU A 69 -10.41 4.48 -15.69
N MET A 70 -11.45 4.65 -14.86
CA MET A 70 -12.82 4.93 -15.33
C MET A 70 -12.94 6.30 -16.02
N VAL A 71 -12.24 7.32 -15.50
CA VAL A 71 -12.25 8.67 -16.11
C VAL A 71 -11.45 8.67 -17.42
N LEU A 72 -10.37 7.89 -17.50
CA LEU A 72 -9.50 7.79 -18.67
C LEU A 72 -9.92 6.71 -19.67
N ALA A 73 -10.99 5.97 -19.41
CA ALA A 73 -11.49 4.94 -20.30
C ALA A 73 -11.97 5.55 -21.63
N PRO A 74 -11.77 4.86 -22.77
CA PRO A 74 -12.42 5.24 -24.02
C PRO A 74 -13.94 5.33 -23.82
N ASP A 75 -14.56 6.34 -24.43
CA ASP A 75 -16.02 6.58 -24.38
C ASP A 75 -16.59 6.84 -22.97
N SER A 76 -15.73 7.22 -22.02
CA SER A 76 -16.16 7.58 -20.68
C SER A 76 -17.07 8.83 -20.72
N PRO A 77 -18.20 8.86 -19.98
CA PRO A 77 -19.02 10.08 -19.86
C PRO A 77 -18.28 11.23 -19.16
N TYR A 78 -17.08 10.96 -18.64
CA TYR A 78 -16.20 11.90 -17.95
C TYR A 78 -15.01 12.36 -18.80
N GLN A 79 -14.94 11.98 -20.08
CA GLN A 79 -13.88 12.40 -21.00
C GLN A 79 -13.72 13.94 -20.95
N ASN A 80 -12.48 14.42 -20.86
CA ASN A 80 -12.09 15.85 -20.74
C ASN A 80 -12.32 16.53 -19.38
N LYS A 81 -12.77 15.81 -18.34
CA LYS A 81 -12.87 16.37 -16.98
C LYS A 81 -11.61 16.10 -16.16
N ASN A 82 -10.51 16.77 -16.51
CA ASN A 82 -9.22 16.65 -15.80
C ASN A 82 -9.31 16.92 -14.29
N GLU A 83 -10.26 17.75 -13.87
CA GLU A 83 -10.53 18.05 -12.45
C GLU A 83 -10.89 16.79 -11.64
N LEU A 84 -11.52 15.80 -12.27
CA LEU A 84 -11.90 14.54 -11.64
C LEU A 84 -10.70 13.60 -11.40
N LEU A 85 -9.54 13.88 -11.99
CA LEU A 85 -8.33 13.06 -11.84
C LEU A 85 -7.48 13.45 -10.62
N PHE A 86 -7.58 14.69 -10.14
CA PHE A 86 -6.71 15.18 -9.08
C PHE A 86 -6.87 14.40 -7.77
N TYR A 87 -8.08 14.35 -7.23
CA TYR A 87 -8.34 13.70 -5.94
C TYR A 87 -8.07 12.18 -5.96
N PRO A 88 -8.53 11.41 -6.96
CA PRO A 88 -8.28 9.97 -6.98
C PRO A 88 -6.80 9.62 -7.09
N ARG A 89 -6.02 10.41 -7.85
CA ARG A 89 -4.56 10.25 -7.93
C ARG A 89 -3.88 10.55 -6.60
N LEU A 90 -4.23 11.68 -5.98
CA LEU A 90 -3.61 12.11 -4.73
C LEU A 90 -3.92 11.12 -3.59
N ILE A 91 -5.20 10.84 -3.36
CA ILE A 91 -5.63 9.94 -2.28
C ILE A 91 -5.15 8.52 -2.56
N GLY A 92 -5.34 8.02 -3.79
CA GLY A 92 -4.91 6.67 -4.14
C GLY A 92 -3.39 6.49 -4.00
N GLY A 93 -2.60 7.48 -4.44
CA GLY A 93 -1.15 7.46 -4.31
C GLY A 93 -0.69 7.51 -2.86
N LEU A 94 -1.24 8.43 -2.05
CA LEU A 94 -0.90 8.52 -0.63
C LEU A 94 -1.27 7.24 0.13
N SER A 95 -2.45 6.68 -0.14
CA SER A 95 -2.87 5.41 0.44
C SER A 95 -1.99 4.24 0.01
N PHE A 96 -1.50 4.22 -1.23
CA PHE A 96 -0.53 3.21 -1.67
C PHE A 96 0.74 3.23 -0.80
N TYR A 97 1.36 4.41 -0.65
CA TYR A 97 2.58 4.53 0.17
C TYR A 97 2.31 4.26 1.64
N LEU A 98 1.19 4.70 2.18
CA LEU A 98 0.79 4.38 3.56
C LEU A 98 0.68 2.86 3.76
N GLY A 99 0.14 2.13 2.79
CA GLY A 99 0.09 0.67 2.80
C GLY A 99 1.48 0.03 2.79
N ILE A 100 2.38 0.52 1.93
CA ILE A 100 3.76 0.04 1.84
C ILE A 100 4.52 0.24 3.16
N TYR A 101 4.47 1.45 3.74
CA TYR A 101 5.16 1.73 5.00
C TYR A 101 4.57 0.93 6.17
N SER A 102 3.25 0.71 6.17
CA SER A 102 2.59 -0.15 7.17
C SER A 102 3.05 -1.60 7.06
N LEU A 103 3.23 -2.13 5.84
CA LEU A 103 3.80 -3.46 5.63
C LEU A 103 5.26 -3.55 6.08
N LEU A 104 6.09 -2.55 5.75
CA LEU A 104 7.49 -2.51 6.19
C LEU A 104 7.60 -2.48 7.71
N PHE A 105 6.71 -1.76 8.39
CA PHE A 105 6.60 -1.77 9.84
C PHE A 105 6.31 -3.18 10.37
N VAL A 106 5.33 -3.88 9.81
CA VAL A 106 5.01 -5.26 10.20
C VAL A 106 6.19 -6.20 9.95
N ILE A 107 6.84 -6.12 8.79
CA ILE A 107 8.03 -6.92 8.47
C ILE A 107 9.13 -6.68 9.51
N GLY A 108 9.37 -5.42 9.89
CA GLY A 108 10.33 -5.06 10.92
C GLY A 108 10.01 -5.67 12.30
N LEU A 109 8.73 -5.86 12.62
CA LEU A 109 8.27 -6.47 13.87
C LEU A 109 8.37 -8.01 13.88
N THR A 110 8.22 -8.66 12.72
CA THR A 110 8.16 -10.14 12.65
C THR A 110 9.35 -10.83 13.32
N GLY A 111 10.56 -10.28 13.20
CA GLY A 111 11.75 -10.90 13.79
C GLY A 111 11.78 -10.89 15.31
N TRP A 112 11.09 -9.93 15.94
CA TRP A 112 11.02 -9.80 17.40
C TRP A 112 10.20 -10.90 18.05
N MET A 113 9.27 -11.52 17.30
CA MET A 113 8.54 -12.71 17.78
C MET A 113 9.44 -13.92 17.98
N LYS A 114 10.61 -13.97 17.32
CA LYS A 114 11.50 -15.14 17.35
C LYS A 114 12.70 -14.94 18.26
N SER A 115 13.44 -13.85 18.11
CA SER A 115 14.58 -13.53 18.99
C SER A 115 15.05 -12.09 18.80
N LYS A 116 15.76 -11.53 19.78
CA LYS A 116 16.35 -10.18 19.68
C LYS A 116 17.27 -10.01 18.46
N LYS A 117 18.08 -11.02 18.14
CA LYS A 117 19.01 -10.96 17.00
C LYS A 117 18.27 -10.85 15.66
N ILE A 118 17.22 -11.65 15.47
CA ILE A 118 16.40 -11.63 14.25
C ILE A 118 15.54 -10.35 14.21
N GLY A 119 15.06 -9.87 15.35
CA GLY A 119 14.36 -8.59 15.48
C GLY A 119 15.20 -7.41 14.99
N ILE A 120 16.42 -7.26 15.49
CA ILE A 120 17.35 -6.20 15.03
C ILE A 120 17.59 -6.30 13.52
N PHE A 121 17.83 -7.50 12.99
CA PHE A 121 18.09 -7.71 11.58
C PHE A 121 16.90 -7.31 10.69
N THR A 122 15.70 -7.80 11.01
CA THR A 122 14.46 -7.49 10.25
C THR A 122 14.07 -6.02 10.35
N THR A 123 14.19 -5.40 11.52
CA THR A 123 13.97 -3.95 11.69
C THR A 123 14.97 -3.13 10.89
N THR A 124 16.24 -3.51 10.86
CA THR A 124 17.26 -2.81 10.06
C THR A 124 16.93 -2.87 8.57
N ILE A 125 16.53 -4.04 8.05
CA ILE A 125 16.08 -4.18 6.66
C ILE A 125 14.84 -3.33 6.39
N GLY A 126 13.88 -3.30 7.32
CA GLY A 126 12.67 -2.49 7.20
C GLY A 126 12.98 -1.00 7.13
N ILE A 127 13.85 -0.49 8.00
CA ILE A 127 14.27 0.92 8.01
C ILE A 127 15.06 1.27 6.75
N LEU A 128 16.00 0.42 6.32
CA LEU A 128 16.75 0.64 5.08
C LEU A 128 15.83 0.67 3.86
N SER A 129 14.88 -0.26 3.77
CA SER A 129 13.87 -0.27 2.71
C SER A 129 13.01 0.98 2.73
N ALA A 130 12.53 1.40 3.91
CA ALA A 130 11.73 2.62 4.05
C ALA A 130 12.51 3.87 3.62
N TYR A 131 13.79 3.96 4.01
CA TYR A 131 14.68 5.05 3.61
C TYR A 131 14.92 5.08 2.09
N LEU A 132 15.17 3.93 1.47
CA LEU A 132 15.37 3.85 0.03
C LEU A 132 14.11 4.25 -0.75
N ILE A 133 12.92 3.81 -0.30
CA ILE A 133 11.65 4.20 -0.92
C ILE A 133 11.43 5.72 -0.79
N PHE A 134 11.74 6.29 0.39
CA PHE A 134 11.63 7.73 0.61
C PHE A 134 12.53 8.55 -0.32
N ILE A 135 13.74 8.07 -0.63
CA ILE A 135 14.65 8.76 -1.57
C ILE A 135 14.16 8.68 -3.02
N LEU A 136 13.53 7.56 -3.39
CA LEU A 136 13.08 7.31 -4.76
C LEU A 136 11.76 8.00 -5.11
N THR A 137 11.02 8.49 -4.11
CA THR A 137 9.67 9.06 -4.26
C THR A 137 9.72 10.58 -4.24
#